data_AF-A0A2D5XMB9-F1
#
_entry.id   AF-A0A2D5XMB9-F1
#
_cell.length_a   1.000
_cell.length_b   1.000
_cell.length_c   1.000
_cell.angle_alpha   90.00
_cell.angle_beta   90.00
_cell.angle_gamma   90.00
#
_symmetry.space_group_name_H-M   'P 1'
#
loop_
_entity.id
_entity.type
_entity.pdbx_description
1 polymer ?
#
loop_
_entity_poly.entity_id
_entity_poly.type
_entity_poly.pdbx_seq_one_letter_code
_entity_poly.pdbx_strand_id
1 'polypeptide(L)'
;MSKTSLITLLGLAAAVVIAMEQEPAQRAGILAGAVLGAGVGLLGFAWLRHSLEYRPARAFNTLVLGFLFHLGALLMGTLALHYAPVAKDLFDARVFAVGYACLAFIPLVFGALESVRVTSQGRTVA
;
A
#
# COMPACT_ATOMS: atom_id res chain seq x y z
N MET A 1 -4.43 16.09 -8.44
CA MET A 1 -4.26 14.81 -7.69
C MET A 1 -4.34 13.65 -8.67
N SER A 2 -3.52 12.61 -8.52
CA SER A 2 -3.68 11.40 -9.33
C SER A 2 -4.94 10.63 -8.90
N LYS A 3 -5.52 9.84 -9.80
CA LYS A 3 -6.66 8.96 -9.48
C LYS A 3 -6.31 8.02 -8.32
N THR A 4 -5.09 7.50 -8.31
CA THR A 4 -4.55 6.65 -7.24
C THR A 4 -4.63 7.35 -5.88
N SER A 5 -4.14 8.58 -5.76
CA SER A 5 -4.19 9.31 -4.48
C SER A 5 -5.61 9.55 -3.99
N LEU A 6 -6.54 9.86 -4.90
CA LEU A 6 -7.95 10.07 -4.54
C LEU A 6 -8.60 8.77 -4.06
N ILE A 7 -8.37 7.65 -4.74
CA ILE A 7 -8.91 6.34 -4.35
C ILE A 7 -8.28 5.88 -3.03
N THR A 8 -6.98 6.09 -2.83
CA THR A 8 -6.32 5.79 -1.55
C THR A 8 -6.93 6.60 -0.40
N LEU A 9 -7.22 7.89 -0.60
CA LEU A 9 -7.89 8.71 0.42
C LEU A 9 -9.31 8.22 0.72
N LEU A 10 -10.08 7.85 -0.30
CA LEU A 10 -11.41 7.25 -0.11
C LEU A 10 -11.32 5.92 0.65
N GLY A 11 -10.33 5.09 0.33
CA GLY A 11 -10.05 3.85 1.05
C GLY A 11 -9.68 4.11 2.52
N LEU A 12 -8.91 5.16 2.78
CA LEU A 12 -8.53 5.56 4.15
C LEU A 12 -9.74 6.08 4.93
N ALA A 13 -10.60 6.88 4.30
CA ALA A 13 -11.86 7.33 4.89
C ALA A 13 -12.78 6.14 5.22
N ALA A 14 -12.90 5.17 4.31
CA ALA A 14 -13.65 3.94 4.56
C ALA A 14 -13.06 3.14 5.74
N ALA A 15 -11.72 3.03 5.81
CA ALA A 15 -11.05 2.39 6.94
C ALA A 15 -11.35 3.10 8.28
N VAL A 16 -11.41 4.44 8.30
CA VAL A 16 -11.82 5.21 9.49
C VAL A 16 -13.25 4.87 9.90
N VAL A 17 -14.20 4.87 8.97
CA VAL A 17 -15.60 4.53 9.24
C VAL A 17 -15.71 3.11 9.81
N ILE A 18 -15.04 2.12 9.19
CA ILE A 18 -15.04 0.74 9.66
C ILE A 18 -14.43 0.65 11.07
N ALA A 19 -13.34 1.37 11.34
CA ALA A 19 -12.64 1.33 12.61
C ALA A 19 -13.46 1.94 13.77
N MET A 20 -14.40 2.85 13.49
CA MET A 20 -15.29 3.41 14.52
C MET A 20 -16.21 2.36 15.14
N GLU A 21 -16.60 1.33 14.38
CA GLU A 21 -17.48 0.24 14.83
C GLU A 21 -16.73 -0.89 15.57
N GLN A 22 -15.40 -0.83 15.64
CA GLN A 22 -14.58 -1.90 16.24
C GLN A 22 -14.10 -1.54 17.66
N GLU A 23 -13.71 -2.58 18.39
CA GLU A 23 -13.05 -2.46 19.70
C GLU A 23 -11.75 -1.63 19.60
N PRO A 24 -11.31 -0.96 20.68
CA PRO A 24 -10.17 -0.05 20.64
C PRO A 24 -8.89 -0.64 20.03
N ALA A 25 -8.55 -1.88 20.40
CA ALA A 25 -7.34 -2.54 19.91
C ALA A 25 -7.44 -2.91 18.41
N GLN A 26 -8.63 -3.30 17.95
CA GLN A 26 -8.89 -3.59 16.55
C GLN A 26 -8.90 -2.29 15.73
N ARG A 27 -9.56 -1.23 16.21
CA ARG A 27 -9.57 0.11 15.61
C ARG A 27 -8.16 0.61 15.36
N ALA A 28 -7.30 0.56 16.39
CA ALA A 28 -5.91 0.98 16.29
C ALA A 28 -5.14 0.14 15.25
N GLY A 29 -5.36 -1.18 15.24
CA GLY A 29 -4.84 -2.10 14.22
C GLY A 29 -5.24 -1.70 12.80
N ILE A 30 -6.54 -1.53 12.53
CA ILE A 30 -7.06 -1.12 11.21
C ILE A 30 -6.39 0.17 10.75
N LEU A 31 -6.41 1.20 11.60
CA LEU A 31 -5.91 2.52 11.24
C LEU A 31 -4.40 2.50 10.98
N ALA A 32 -3.63 1.87 11.86
CA ALA A 32 -2.18 1.75 11.68
C ALA A 32 -1.84 0.97 10.41
N GLY A 33 -2.52 -0.15 10.15
CA GLY A 33 -2.36 -0.94 8.95
C GLY A 33 -2.70 -0.15 7.70
N ALA A 34 -3.87 0.47 7.67
CA ALA A 34 -4.37 1.26 6.54
C ALA A 34 -3.46 2.45 6.22
N VAL A 35 -3.00 3.20 7.22
CA VAL A 35 -2.08 4.33 7.05
C VAL A 35 -0.73 3.86 6.52
N LEU A 36 -0.16 2.79 7.08
CA LEU A 36 1.11 2.25 6.62
C LEU A 36 1.00 1.70 5.20
N GLY A 37 -0.05 0.94 4.90
CA GLY A 37 -0.31 0.39 3.56
C GLY A 37 -0.50 1.48 2.51
N ALA A 38 -1.26 2.52 2.85
CA ALA A 38 -1.45 3.69 2.00
C ALA A 38 -0.13 4.46 1.78
N GLY A 39 0.64 4.71 2.83
CA GLY A 39 1.90 5.44 2.76
C GLY A 39 2.93 4.72 1.89
N VAL A 40 3.13 3.42 2.16
CA VAL A 40 4.06 2.57 1.39
C VAL A 40 3.59 2.46 -0.06
N GLY A 41 2.29 2.26 -0.28
CA GLY A 41 1.70 2.16 -1.61
C GLY A 41 1.83 3.43 -2.44
N LEU A 42 1.55 4.60 -1.86
CA LEU A 42 1.71 5.89 -2.53
C LEU A 42 3.16 6.20 -2.86
N LEU A 43 4.10 5.87 -1.95
CA LEU A 43 5.53 6.05 -2.20
C LEU A 43 6.00 5.13 -3.34
N GLY A 44 5.60 3.86 -3.32
CA GLY A 44 5.90 2.91 -4.39
C GLY A 44 5.32 3.35 -5.74
N PHE A 45 4.08 3.84 -5.76
CA PHE A 45 3.46 4.39 -6.96
C PHE A 45 4.18 5.64 -7.48
N ALA A 46 4.56 6.57 -6.60
CA ALA A 46 5.31 7.76 -6.98
C ALA A 46 6.67 7.39 -7.58
N TRP A 47 7.37 6.42 -6.98
CA TRP A 47 8.65 5.93 -7.50
C TRP A 47 8.48 5.19 -8.84
N LEU A 48 7.44 4.38 -9.01
CA LEU A 48 7.14 3.72 -10.28
C LEU A 48 6.86 4.76 -11.37
N ARG A 49 6.04 5.76 -11.09
CA ARG A 49 5.73 6.85 -12.03
C ARG A 49 6.99 7.60 -12.43
N HIS A 50 7.83 7.96 -11.47
CA HIS A 50 9.13 8.58 -11.76
C HIS A 50 10.02 7.66 -12.61
N SER A 51 10.04 6.35 -12.33
CA SER A 51 10.82 5.39 -13.12
C SER A 51 10.31 5.27 -14.55
N LEU A 52 9.00 5.27 -14.77
CA LEU A 52 8.40 5.23 -16.10
C LEU A 52 8.74 6.47 -16.93
N GLU A 53 8.77 7.65 -16.29
CA GLU A 53 9.05 8.92 -16.97
C GLU A 53 10.52 9.08 -17.36
N TYR A 54 11.46 8.71 -16.48
CA TYR A 54 12.89 8.97 -16.70
C TYR A 54 13.69 7.74 -17.14
N ARG A 55 13.26 6.52 -16.77
CA ARG A 55 14.02 5.27 -16.97
C ARG A 55 13.09 4.06 -17.18
N PRO A 56 12.31 4.01 -18.27
CA PRO A 56 11.29 2.97 -18.48
C PRO A 56 11.86 1.55 -18.47
N ALA A 57 13.12 1.36 -18.92
CA ALA A 57 13.83 0.09 -18.86
C ALA A 57 13.96 -0.50 -17.42
N ARG A 58 13.86 0.35 -16.38
CA ARG A 58 13.93 -0.08 -14.97
C ARG A 58 12.56 -0.20 -14.31
N ALA A 59 11.47 0.13 -14.99
CA ALA A 59 10.13 0.18 -14.39
C ALA A 59 9.70 -1.16 -13.78
N PHE A 60 10.00 -2.28 -14.45
CA PHE A 60 9.73 -3.61 -13.92
C PHE A 60 10.51 -3.90 -12.62
N ASN A 61 11.79 -3.52 -12.57
CA ASN A 61 12.60 -3.66 -11.36
C ASN A 61 12.04 -2.80 -10.22
N THR A 62 11.62 -1.56 -10.50
CA THR A 62 10.96 -0.70 -9.50
C THR A 62 9.67 -1.32 -8.98
N LEU A 63 8.89 -1.98 -9.83
CA LEU A 63 7.67 -2.68 -9.43
C LEU A 63 7.98 -3.85 -8.49
N VAL A 64 8.98 -4.68 -8.82
CA VAL A 64 9.44 -5.80 -7.97
C VAL A 64 9.96 -5.29 -6.63
N LEU A 65 10.79 -4.25 -6.62
CA LEU A 65 11.29 -3.62 -5.39
C LEU A 65 10.17 -3.02 -4.56
N GLY A 66 9.19 -2.36 -5.18
CA GLY A 66 8.01 -1.84 -4.51
C GLY A 66 7.19 -2.95 -3.84
N PHE A 67 7.02 -4.09 -4.49
CA PHE A 67 6.36 -5.26 -3.91
C PHE A 67 7.15 -5.85 -2.74
N LEU A 68 8.47 -6.03 -2.87
CA LEU A 68 9.35 -6.48 -1.79
C LEU A 68 9.28 -5.54 -0.58
N PHE A 69 9.21 -4.23 -0.82
CA PHE A 69 9.09 -3.24 0.24
C PHE A 69 7.73 -3.33 0.96
N HIS A 70 6.64 -3.62 0.25
CA HIS A 70 5.35 -3.91 0.88
C HIS A 70 5.42 -5.17 1.75
N LEU A 71 6.02 -6.25 1.24
CA LEU A 71 6.18 -7.49 2.00
C LEU A 71 7.01 -7.25 3.26
N GLY A 72 8.13 -6.52 3.14
CA GLY A 72 8.96 -6.13 4.26
C GLY A 72 8.22 -5.28 5.29
N ALA A 73 7.48 -4.26 4.85
CA ALA A 73 6.69 -3.40 5.74
C ALA A 73 5.57 -4.16 6.46
N LEU A 74 4.87 -5.06 5.77
CA LEU A 74 3.83 -5.89 6.36
C LEU A 74 4.42 -6.87 7.39
N LEU A 75 5.49 -7.57 7.04
CA LEU A 75 6.15 -8.54 7.93
C LEU A 75 6.75 -7.84 9.15
N MET A 76 7.50 -6.76 8.94
CA MET A 76 8.09 -6.00 10.04
C MET A 76 7.02 -5.36 10.92
N GLY A 77 5.94 -4.84 10.33
CA GLY A 77 4.81 -4.28 11.07
C GLY A 77 4.10 -5.33 11.92
N THR A 78 3.75 -6.47 11.34
CA THR A 78 3.10 -7.57 12.07
C THR A 78 4.01 -8.16 13.15
N LEU A 79 5.31 -8.33 12.86
CA LEU A 79 6.31 -8.80 13.82
C LEU A 79 6.47 -7.81 14.98
N ALA A 80 6.57 -6.51 14.70
CA ALA A 80 6.67 -5.48 15.71
C ALA A 80 5.47 -5.50 16.66
N LEU A 81 4.25 -5.65 16.13
CA LEU A 81 3.04 -5.76 16.95
C LEU A 81 2.99 -7.06 17.76
N HIS A 82 3.54 -8.15 17.24
CA HIS A 82 3.53 -9.44 17.92
C HIS A 82 4.52 -9.51 19.09
N TYR A 83 5.72 -8.93 18.93
CA TYR A 83 6.80 -9.05 19.90
C TYR A 83 6.96 -7.84 20.82
N ALA A 84 6.35 -6.69 20.50
CA ALA A 84 6.34 -5.56 21.43
C ALA A 84 5.24 -5.76 22.48
N PRO A 85 5.59 -6.02 23.76
CA PRO A 85 4.59 -6.31 24.80
C PRO A 85 3.60 -5.15 24.99
N VAL A 86 4.05 -3.90 24.81
CA VAL A 86 3.20 -2.70 24.89
C VAL A 86 2.22 -2.63 23.71
N ALA A 87 2.59 -3.14 22.54
CA ALA A 87 1.75 -3.07 21.35
C ALA A 87 0.68 -4.18 21.31
N LYS A 88 0.96 -5.33 21.93
CA LYS A 88 0.07 -6.50 21.90
C LYS A 88 -1.31 -6.23 22.53
N ASP A 89 -1.35 -5.40 23.57
CA ASP A 89 -2.61 -5.04 24.24
C ASP A 89 -3.34 -3.89 23.55
N LEU A 90 -2.63 -3.12 22.71
CA LEU A 90 -3.14 -1.93 22.05
C LEU A 90 -3.52 -2.16 20.58
N PHE A 91 -2.99 -3.20 19.94
CA PHE A 91 -3.14 -3.44 18.52
C PHE A 91 -3.38 -4.93 18.22
N ASP A 92 -4.47 -5.23 17.53
CA ASP A 92 -4.66 -6.57 16.95
C ASP A 92 -3.84 -6.70 15.65
N ALA A 93 -2.81 -7.56 15.69
CA ALA A 93 -1.91 -7.80 14.56
C ALA A 93 -2.62 -8.37 13.31
N ARG A 94 -3.69 -9.14 13.49
CA ARG A 94 -4.46 -9.71 12.36
C ARG A 94 -5.21 -8.62 11.64
N VAL A 95 -5.87 -7.76 12.42
CA VAL A 95 -6.65 -6.65 11.90
C VAL A 95 -5.74 -5.59 11.27
N PHE A 96 -4.54 -5.37 11.82
CA PHE A 96 -3.48 -4.59 11.18
C PHE A 96 -3.11 -5.13 9.79
N ALA A 97 -2.83 -6.43 9.69
CA ALA A 97 -2.45 -7.04 8.42
C ALA A 97 -3.54 -6.90 7.35
N VAL A 98 -4.82 -7.06 7.74
CA VAL A 98 -5.97 -6.88 6.86
C VAL A 98 -6.09 -5.41 6.42
N GLY A 99 -6.04 -4.46 7.36
CA GLY A 99 -6.10 -3.03 7.05
C GLY A 99 -4.97 -2.60 6.11
N TYR A 100 -3.75 -3.10 6.34
CA TYR A 100 -2.61 -2.90 5.46
C TYR A 100 -2.87 -3.45 4.06
N ALA A 101 -3.25 -4.73 3.95
CA ALA A 101 -3.45 -5.39 2.68
C ALA A 101 -4.51 -4.69 1.82
N CYS A 102 -5.64 -4.31 2.42
CA CYS A 102 -6.72 -3.61 1.71
C CYS A 102 -6.26 -2.29 1.07
N LEU A 103 -5.46 -1.50 1.78
CA LEU A 103 -5.01 -0.19 1.30
C LEU A 103 -3.79 -0.27 0.40
N ALA A 104 -2.86 -1.19 0.67
CA ALA A 104 -1.71 -1.47 -0.17
C ALA A 104 -2.10 -2.01 -1.56
N PHE A 105 -3.20 -2.76 -1.64
CA PHE A 105 -3.64 -3.38 -2.88
C PHE A 105 -4.04 -2.36 -3.96
N ILE A 106 -4.64 -1.23 -3.55
CA ILE A 106 -5.09 -0.17 -4.47
C ILE A 106 -3.93 0.34 -5.34
N PRO A 107 -2.85 0.94 -4.79
CA PRO A 107 -1.74 1.46 -5.60
C PRO A 107 -0.99 0.36 -6.37
N LEU A 108 -0.96 -0.89 -5.87
CA LEU A 108 -0.37 -2.01 -6.61
C LEU A 108 -1.15 -2.31 -7.90
N VAL A 109 -2.47 -2.44 -7.82
CA VAL A 109 -3.32 -2.69 -8.99
C VAL A 109 -3.26 -1.53 -9.98
N PHE A 110 -3.39 -0.30 -9.49
CA PHE A 110 -3.34 0.88 -10.36
C PHE A 110 -1.96 1.07 -11.01
N GLY A 111 -0.88 0.85 -10.26
CA GLY A 111 0.49 0.89 -10.80
C GLY A 111 0.73 -0.19 -11.86
N ALA A 112 0.18 -1.40 -11.66
CA ALA A 112 0.26 -2.48 -12.65
C ALA A 112 -0.51 -2.14 -13.93
N LEU A 113 -1.75 -1.64 -13.81
CA LEU A 113 -2.57 -1.23 -14.95
C LEU A 113 -1.91 -0.10 -15.76
N GLU A 114 -1.31 0.88 -15.08
CA GLU A 114 -0.60 1.97 -15.73
C GLU A 114 0.65 1.47 -16.48
N SER A 115 1.38 0.52 -15.89
CA SER A 115 2.53 -0.13 -16.53
C SER A 115 2.13 -0.89 -17.81
N VAL A 116 1.00 -1.61 -17.79
CA VAL A 116 0.45 -2.31 -18.97
C VAL A 116 0.10 -1.30 -20.07
N ARG A 117 -0.53 -0.18 -19.70
CA ARG A 117 -0.94 0.87 -20.66
C ARG A 117 0.24 1.54 -21.35
N VAL A 118 1.31 1.85 -20.61
CA VAL A 118 2.52 2.47 -21.20
C VAL A 118 3.21 1.49 -22.14
N THR A 119 3.29 0.21 -21.76
CA THR A 119 3.92 -0.83 -22.58
C THR A 119 3.14 -1.10 -23.88
N SER A 120 1.80 -1.07 -23.84
CA SER A 120 0.98 -1.28 -25.04
C SER A 120 1.08 -0.13 -26.05
N GLN A 121 1.26 1.11 -25.57
CA GLN A 121 1.44 2.30 -26.42
C GLN A 121 2.85 2.38 -27.05
N GLY A 122 3.87 1.87 -26.36
CA GLY A 122 5.24 1.80 -26.92
C GLY A 122 5.38 0.82 -28.09
N ARG A 123 4.44 -0.12 -28.25
CA ARG A 123 4.46 -1.15 -29.31
C ARG A 123 3.90 -0.69 -30.65
N THR A 124 3.28 0.50 -30.71
CA THR A 124 2.68 1.06 -31.93
C THR A 124 3.61 1.97 -32.73
N VAL A 125 4.85 2.20 -32.28
CA VAL A 125 5.81 3.13 -32.93
C VAL A 125 7.09 2.40 -33.40
N ALA A 126 7.06 1.06 -33.45
CA ALA A 126 8.12 0.21 -34.00
C ALA A 126 7.54 -0.63 -35.13
#